data_AF-A0A832HTK8-F1
#
_entry.id   AF-A0A832HTK8-F1
#
_cell.length_a   1.000
_cell.length_b   1.000
_cell.length_c   1.000
_cell.angle_alpha   90.00
_cell.angle_beta   90.00
_cell.angle_gamma   90.00
#
_symmetry.space_group_name_H-M   'P 1'
#
loop_
_entity.id
_entity.type
_entity.pdbx_description
1 polymer ?
#
loop_
_entity_poly.entity_id
_entity_poly.type
_entity_poly.pdbx_seq_one_letter_code
_entity_poly.pdbx_strand_id
1 'polypeptide(L)'
;TTMSKVAPKDSLFEALKKNRIGAFGIKPFAAGSLFTGEREKDLQLARLAIRYILHTNTVVPIPGLNSVAEVDNVVKAIAERRELDIKERAEIQLHNNQLRAQLPPHYNWLNQWEYV
;
A
#
# COMPACT_ATOMS: atom_id res chain seq x y z
N THR A 1 8.51 27.23 -14.14
CA THR A 1 7.91 25.88 -14.23
C THR A 1 8.86 24.90 -13.57
N THR A 2 8.80 24.78 -12.25
CA THR A 2 9.87 24.16 -11.48
C THR A 2 9.59 22.68 -11.28
N MET A 3 9.84 21.90 -12.33
CA MET A 3 9.95 20.43 -12.29
C MET A 3 11.28 20.04 -11.61
N SER A 4 11.40 20.34 -10.32
CA SER A 4 12.49 19.86 -9.49
C SER A 4 11.88 19.19 -8.25
N LYS A 5 11.20 18.07 -8.48
CA LYS A 5 10.93 17.10 -7.41
C LYS A 5 12.23 16.33 -7.15
N VAL A 6 13.23 16.99 -6.55
CA VAL A 6 14.38 16.26 -6.03
C VAL A 6 13.82 15.33 -4.95
N ALA A 7 13.94 14.01 -5.16
CA ALA A 7 13.53 13.05 -4.16
C ALA A 7 14.22 13.39 -2.82
N PRO A 8 13.50 13.43 -1.70
CA PRO A 8 14.10 13.59 -0.38
C PRO A 8 15.28 12.63 -0.23
N LYS A 9 16.43 13.16 0.20
CA LYS A 9 17.62 12.32 0.46
C LYS A 9 17.46 11.49 1.73
N ASP A 10 16.54 11.91 2.59
CA ASP A 10 16.26 11.27 3.87
C ASP A 10 14.85 10.68 3.82
N SER A 11 14.74 9.38 4.09
CA SER A 11 13.47 8.67 4.23
C SER A 11 13.21 8.32 5.68
N LEU A 12 11.98 8.55 6.15
CA LEU A 12 11.43 8.08 7.41
C LEU A 12 11.68 6.59 7.59
N PHE A 13 11.58 5.78 6.54
CA PHE A 13 11.79 4.33 6.64
C PHE A 13 13.23 3.98 7.00
N GLU A 14 14.21 4.72 6.50
CA GLU A 14 15.61 4.51 6.88
C GLU A 14 15.88 4.97 8.31
N ALA A 15 15.25 6.06 8.75
CA ALA A 15 15.31 6.50 10.14
C ALA A 15 14.68 5.46 11.11
N LEU A 16 13.54 4.86 10.74
CA LEU A 16 12.90 3.79 11.53
C LEU A 16 13.83 2.58 11.70
N LYS A 17 14.45 2.12 10.62
CA LYS A 17 15.41 1.00 10.64
C LYS A 17 16.62 1.31 11.53
N LYS A 18 17.26 2.47 11.33
CA LYS A 18 18.44 2.89 12.09
C LYS A 18 18.17 2.93 13.59
N ASN A 19 16.99 3.37 13.99
CA ASN A 19 16.60 3.51 15.39
C ASN A 19 15.85 2.27 15.95
N ARG A 20 15.72 1.18 15.17
CA ARG A 20 15.06 -0.07 15.58
C ARG A 20 13.60 0.14 16.02
N ILE A 21 12.89 1.01 15.31
CA ILE A 21 11.48 1.34 15.59
C ILE A 21 10.59 0.53 14.66
N GLY A 22 9.62 -0.18 15.23
CA GLY A 22 8.54 -0.81 14.47
C GLY A 22 7.47 0.21 14.11
N ALA A 23 6.95 0.14 12.88
CA ALA A 23 5.89 1.02 12.40
C ALA A 23 4.65 0.23 11.96
N PHE A 24 3.49 0.79 12.27
CA PHE A 24 2.19 0.28 11.85
C PHE A 24 1.54 1.25 10.87
N GLY A 25 1.01 0.72 9.76
CA GLY A 25 0.34 1.50 8.71
C GLY A 25 -1.16 1.26 8.74
N ILE A 26 -1.95 2.31 8.93
CA ILE A 26 -3.41 2.23 8.86
C ILE A 26 -3.90 2.37 7.41
N LYS A 27 -5.08 1.79 7.14
CA LYS A 27 -5.81 1.90 5.86
C LYS A 27 -5.03 1.39 4.63
N PRO A 28 -4.52 0.13 4.65
CA PRO A 28 -3.82 -0.45 3.50
C PRO A 28 -4.69 -0.55 2.23
N PHE A 29 -6.01 -0.47 2.36
CA PHE A 29 -6.97 -0.51 1.24
C PHE A 29 -7.50 0.88 0.85
N ALA A 30 -6.74 1.94 1.14
CA ALA A 30 -7.08 3.32 0.78
C ALA A 30 -8.51 3.74 1.22
N ALA A 31 -8.89 3.38 2.45
CA ALA A 31 -10.24 3.62 2.98
C ALA A 31 -11.38 3.00 2.13
N GLY A 32 -11.09 1.89 1.44
CA GLY A 32 -12.04 1.16 0.61
C GLY A 32 -12.02 1.54 -0.87
N SER A 33 -11.31 2.61 -1.26
CA SER A 33 -11.24 3.03 -2.68
C SER A 33 -10.45 2.06 -3.57
N LEU A 34 -9.75 1.08 -2.97
CA LEU A 34 -9.15 -0.02 -3.71
C LEU A 34 -10.19 -0.94 -4.37
N PHE A 35 -11.40 -1.01 -3.83
CA PHE A 35 -12.40 -2.00 -4.20
C PHE A 35 -13.31 -1.52 -5.33
N THR A 36 -13.57 -2.40 -6.30
CA THR A 36 -14.43 -2.14 -7.46
C THR A 36 -15.84 -2.68 -7.27
N GLY A 37 -16.08 -3.48 -6.23
CA GLY A 37 -17.35 -4.18 -5.97
C GLY A 37 -17.39 -5.58 -6.58
N GLU A 38 -16.36 -5.99 -7.33
CA GLU A 38 -16.20 -7.33 -7.87
C GLU A 38 -15.45 -8.20 -6.87
N ARG A 39 -16.18 -8.91 -6.00
CA ARG A 39 -15.64 -9.60 -4.82
C ARG A 39 -14.33 -10.39 -5.07
N GLU A 40 -14.27 -11.21 -6.11
CA GLU A 40 -13.08 -12.04 -6.36
C GLU A 40 -11.87 -11.17 -6.72
N LYS A 41 -12.06 -10.19 -7.60
CA LYS A 41 -11.03 -9.23 -8.00
C LYS A 41 -10.58 -8.37 -6.83
N ASP A 42 -11.53 -7.92 -6.00
CA ASP A 42 -11.27 -7.13 -4.80
C ASP A 42 -10.42 -7.91 -3.78
N LEU A 43 -10.69 -9.20 -3.59
CA LEU A 43 -9.87 -10.06 -2.73
C LEU A 43 -8.46 -10.24 -3.31
N GLN A 44 -8.33 -10.45 -4.62
CA GLN A 44 -7.02 -10.57 -5.28
C GLN A 44 -6.20 -9.29 -5.11
N LEU A 45 -6.81 -8.12 -5.32
CA LEU A 45 -6.18 -6.81 -5.14
C LEU A 45 -5.81 -6.54 -3.68
N ALA A 46 -6.70 -6.85 -2.73
CA ALA A 46 -6.42 -6.71 -1.30
C ALA A 46 -5.20 -7.55 -0.89
N ARG A 47 -5.13 -8.80 -1.35
CA ARG A 47 -4.02 -9.70 -1.05
C ARG A 47 -2.71 -9.16 -1.63
N LEU A 48 -2.75 -8.69 -2.87
CA LEU A 48 -1.59 -8.08 -3.53
C LEU A 48 -1.12 -6.82 -2.80
N ALA A 49 -2.02 -5.96 -2.34
CA ALA A 49 -1.70 -4.77 -1.55
C ALA A 49 -1.00 -5.13 -0.23
N ILE A 50 -1.51 -6.13 0.50
CA ILE A 50 -0.86 -6.61 1.74
C ILE A 50 0.52 -7.20 1.45
N ARG A 51 0.66 -8.03 0.41
CA ARG A 51 1.96 -8.59 0.01
C ARG A 51 2.96 -7.50 -0.36
N TYR A 52 2.53 -6.46 -1.07
CA TYR A 52 3.38 -5.31 -1.39
C TYR A 52 3.89 -4.60 -0.13
N ILE A 53 3.00 -4.30 0.83
CA ILE A 53 3.40 -3.64 2.08
C ILE A 53 4.35 -4.53 2.90
N LEU A 54 4.06 -5.83 3.01
CA LEU A 54 4.92 -6.76 3.75
C LEU A 54 6.27 -7.01 3.05
N HIS A 55 6.33 -6.87 1.73
CA HIS A 55 7.57 -6.97 0.95
C HIS A 55 8.55 -5.84 1.26
N THR A 56 8.09 -4.62 1.59
CA THR A 56 9.00 -3.51 1.91
C THR A 56 9.75 -3.72 3.22
N ASN A 57 9.24 -4.58 4.11
CA ASN A 57 9.79 -4.86 5.44
C ASN A 57 10.03 -3.60 6.29
N THR A 58 9.20 -2.57 6.10
CA THR A 58 9.28 -1.29 6.84
C THR A 58 8.06 -1.02 7.70
N VAL A 59 6.89 -1.47 7.28
CA VAL A 59 5.61 -1.18 7.91
C VAL A 59 4.79 -2.44 8.03
N VAL A 60 4.16 -2.65 9.20
CA VAL A 60 3.16 -3.70 9.40
C VAL A 60 1.77 -3.11 9.13
N PRO A 61 1.00 -3.61 8.14
CA PRO A 61 -0.32 -3.06 7.85
C PRO A 61 -1.35 -3.47 8.90
N ILE A 62 -2.28 -2.56 9.21
CA ILE A 62 -3.49 -2.82 10.00
C ILE A 62 -4.70 -2.71 9.06
N PRO A 63 -5.15 -3.82 8.43
CA PRO A 63 -6.32 -3.81 7.57
C PRO A 63 -7.61 -3.75 8.39
N GLY A 64 -8.58 -2.98 7.91
CA GLY A 64 -9.97 -3.11 8.34
C GLY A 64 -10.61 -4.27 7.57
N LEU A 65 -11.23 -5.21 8.27
CA LEU A 65 -11.82 -6.43 7.70
C LEU A 65 -13.22 -6.63 8.28
N ASN A 66 -14.19 -6.90 7.43
CA ASN A 66 -15.61 -7.01 7.78
C ASN A 66 -16.20 -8.40 7.49
N SER A 67 -15.41 -9.34 6.97
CA SER A 67 -15.85 -10.71 6.71
C SER A 67 -14.75 -11.74 6.94
N VAL A 68 -15.15 -12.99 7.22
CA VAL A 68 -14.20 -14.11 7.38
C VAL A 68 -13.37 -14.32 6.12
N ALA A 69 -13.98 -14.17 4.94
CA ALA A 69 -13.25 -14.30 3.67
C ALA A 69 -12.14 -13.25 3.52
N GLU A 70 -12.34 -12.02 4.02
CA GLU A 70 -11.29 -10.99 4.03
C GLU A 70 -10.17 -11.36 5.02
N VAL A 71 -10.50 -11.92 6.18
CA VAL A 71 -9.52 -12.48 7.13
C VAL A 71 -8.70 -13.58 6.48
N ASP A 72 -9.35 -14.58 5.88
CA ASP A 72 -8.69 -15.68 5.19
C ASP A 72 -7.78 -15.18 4.06
N ASN A 73 -8.21 -14.15 3.34
CA ASN A 73 -7.45 -13.55 2.26
C ASN A 73 -6.19 -12.82 2.75
N VAL A 74 -6.27 -12.11 3.88
CA VAL A 74 -5.09 -11.51 4.52
C VAL A 74 -4.16 -12.58 5.08
N VAL A 75 -4.68 -13.66 5.67
CA VAL A 75 -3.87 -14.79 6.12
C VAL A 75 -3.11 -15.43 4.96
N LYS A 76 -3.76 -15.61 3.80
CA LYS A 76 -3.10 -16.07 2.57
C LYS A 76 -1.99 -15.11 2.13
N ALA A 77 -2.20 -13.80 2.22
CA ALA A 77 -1.17 -12.81 1.89
C ALA A 77 0.11 -12.96 2.74
N ILE A 78 -0.04 -13.37 4.00
CA ILE A 78 1.09 -13.61 4.93
C ILE A 78 1.79 -14.94 4.64
N ALA A 79 1.02 -15.97 4.28
CA ALA A 79 1.54 -17.31 3.98
C ALA A 79 2.24 -17.39 2.62
N GLU A 80 1.86 -16.53 1.67
CA GLU A 80 2.50 -16.41 0.36
C GLU A 80 3.91 -15.78 0.45
N ARG A 81 4.71 -16.02 -0.59
CA ARG A 81 6.05 -15.41 -0.71
C ARG A 81 5.97 -13.88 -0.66
N ARG A 82 6.90 -13.27 0.06
CA ARG A 82 7.10 -11.81 0.11
C ARG A 82 7.95 -11.33 -1.05
N GLU A 83 7.61 -11.77 -2.25
CA GLU A 83 8.22 -11.37 -3.51
C GLU A 83 7.11 -11.02 -4.48
N LEU A 84 7.37 -10.07 -5.37
CA LEU A 84 6.44 -9.70 -6.43
C LEU A 84 7.05 -10.04 -7.78
N ASP A 85 6.27 -10.64 -8.67
CA ASP A 85 6.68 -10.81 -10.07
C ASP A 85 6.49 -9.52 -10.89
N ILE A 86 6.88 -9.56 -12.17
CA ILE A 86 6.80 -8.39 -13.05
C ILE A 86 5.35 -7.93 -13.26
N LYS A 87 4.40 -8.87 -13.35
CA LYS A 87 2.98 -8.56 -13.53
C LYS A 87 2.40 -7.96 -12.26
N GLU A 88 2.69 -8.56 -11.11
CA GLU A 88 2.28 -8.06 -9.79
C GLU A 88 2.80 -6.64 -9.53
N ARG A 89 4.06 -6.35 -9.89
CA ARG A 89 4.62 -4.99 -9.82
C ARG A 89 3.89 -3.99 -10.71
N ALA A 90 3.60 -4.38 -11.97
CA ALA A 90 2.88 -3.53 -12.91
C ALA A 90 1.44 -3.26 -12.43
N GLU A 91 0.79 -4.26 -11.85
CA GLU A 91 -0.56 -4.15 -11.30
C GLU A 91 -0.62 -3.22 -10.10
N ILE A 92 0.32 -3.34 -9.14
CA ILE A 92 0.44 -2.39 -8.02
C ILE A 92 0.67 -0.97 -8.54
N GLN A 93 1.57 -0.79 -9.51
CA GLN A 93 1.88 0.54 -10.05
C GLN A 93 0.66 1.17 -10.74
N LEU A 94 -0.10 0.38 -11.50
CA LEU A 94 -1.33 0.83 -12.14
C LEU A 94 -2.35 1.33 -11.10
N HIS A 95 -2.63 0.50 -10.08
CA HIS A 95 -3.62 0.85 -9.05
C HIS A 95 -3.16 2.04 -8.20
N ASN A 96 -1.87 2.13 -7.86
CA ASN A 96 -1.33 3.29 -7.15
C ASN A 96 -1.51 4.60 -7.94
N ASN A 97 -1.26 4.57 -9.26
CA ASN A 97 -1.47 5.73 -10.11
C ASN A 97 -2.95 6.13 -10.17
N GLN A 98 -3.85 5.16 -10.29
CA GLN A 98 -5.30 5.40 -10.31
C GLN A 98 -5.79 5.96 -8.97
N LEU A 99 -5.40 5.34 -7.85
CA LEU A 99 -5.76 5.78 -6.50
C LEU A 99 -5.30 7.22 -6.24
N ARG A 100 -4.09 7.58 -6.68
CA ARG A 100 -3.58 8.95 -6.56
C ARG A 100 -4.35 9.93 -7.42
N ALA A 101 -4.66 9.57 -8.67
CA ALA A 101 -5.44 10.42 -9.57
C ALA A 101 -6.87 10.66 -9.07
N GLN A 102 -7.41 9.73 -8.26
CA GLN A 102 -8.76 9.77 -7.72
C GLN A 102 -8.82 10.21 -6.26
N LEU A 103 -7.73 10.76 -5.70
CA LEU A 103 -7.73 11.24 -4.32
C LEU A 103 -8.84 12.29 -4.12
N PRO A 104 -9.72 12.12 -3.11
CA PRO A 104 -10.69 13.14 -2.78
C PRO A 104 -10.01 14.48 -2.50
N PRO A 105 -10.64 15.63 -2.83
CA PRO A 105 -9.99 16.94 -2.68
C PRO A 105 -9.42 17.21 -1.27
N HIS A 106 -10.08 16.71 -0.22
CA HIS A 106 -9.63 16.85 1.17
C HIS A 106 -8.40 15.98 1.53
N TYR A 107 -8.02 15.03 0.67
CA TYR A 107 -6.80 14.23 0.78
C TYR A 107 -5.68 14.70 -0.16
N ASN A 108 -5.88 15.77 -0.93
CA ASN A 108 -4.86 16.29 -1.85
C ASN A 108 -3.53 16.68 -1.18
N TRP A 109 -3.54 16.96 0.13
CA TRP A 109 -2.33 17.21 0.90
C TRP A 109 -1.37 16.01 0.91
N LEU A 110 -1.87 14.78 0.69
CA LEU A 110 -1.02 13.58 0.58
C LEU A 110 -0.04 13.65 -0.60
N ASN A 111 -0.32 14.46 -1.63
CA ASN A 111 0.62 14.67 -2.74
C ASN A 111 1.92 15.36 -2.29
N GLN A 112 1.89 16.08 -1.16
CA GLN A 112 3.09 16.67 -0.54
C GLN A 112 3.92 15.62 0.24
N TRP A 113 3.34 14.45 0.49
CA TRP A 113 3.93 13.32 1.20
C TRP A 113 4.17 12.12 0.27
N GLU A 114 4.28 12.36 -1.04
CA GLU A 114 4.56 11.32 -2.04
C GLU A 114 5.89 10.60 -1.75
N TYR A 115 6.85 11.33 -1.19
CA TYR A 115 8.14 10.82 -0.78
C TYR A 115 8.29 11.05 0.73
N VAL A 116 8.48 9.97 1.48
CA VAL A 116 8.64 9.99 2.93
C VAL A 116 9.88 9.26 3.37
#